data_AF-A0A2E3Y0Z7-F1
#
_entry.id   AF-A0A2E3Y0Z7-F1
#
_cell.length_a   1.000
_cell.length_b   1.000
_cell.length_c   1.000
_cell.angle_alpha   90.00
_cell.angle_beta   90.00
_cell.angle_gamma   90.00
#
_symmetry.space_group_name_H-M   'P 1'
#
loop_
_entity.id
_entity.type
_entity.pdbx_description
1 polymer ?
#
loop_
_entity_poly.entity_id
_entity_poly.type
_entity_poly.pdbx_seq_one_letter_code
_entity_poly.pdbx_strand_id
1 'polypeptide(L)'
;MEQKDWKESAWISSLKLKKNLPFEDGFFNSIYRDVLLRNVEFCKVITIEDRASCIRMTNRFIHQAIFVAFGIDNREVSVKDLINNIKNDYDLEKEYYFLYIVYQELIRRNNPGSKNLLKELRVCKFKEPFKSLFKNFDSKLAWDFLLFDLARQGLNEDVFKEMWFRYKNSLLDCQLNKYLEFVFKQYLKEAEQKKDFTKSKEKQGVYSLILERAERRYLNKEIFNIV
;
A
#
# COMPACT_ATOMS: atom_id res chain seq x y z
N MET A 1 -19.55 -22.23 -2.17
CA MET A 1 -19.19 -21.10 -3.04
C MET A 1 -17.72 -21.26 -3.36
N GLU A 2 -17.39 -21.67 -4.59
CA GLU A 2 -16.00 -21.82 -5.01
C GLU A 2 -15.32 -20.45 -5.03
N GLN A 3 -14.08 -20.42 -4.55
CA GLN A 3 -13.23 -19.24 -4.63
C GLN A 3 -13.03 -18.92 -6.12
N LYS A 4 -13.32 -17.69 -6.56
CA LYS A 4 -12.96 -17.28 -7.93
C LYS A 4 -11.47 -17.50 -8.08
N ASP A 5 -11.08 -18.40 -8.97
CA ASP A 5 -9.68 -18.65 -9.26
C ASP A 5 -9.00 -17.32 -9.60
N TRP A 6 -7.97 -16.99 -8.82
CA TRP A 6 -7.08 -15.90 -9.17
C TRP A 6 -6.49 -16.22 -10.55
N LYS A 7 -6.82 -15.40 -11.54
CA LYS A 7 -6.26 -15.51 -12.88
C LYS A 7 -5.04 -14.62 -12.97
N GLU A 8 -3.90 -15.26 -13.18
CA GLU A 8 -2.65 -14.57 -13.49
C GLU A 8 -2.80 -13.74 -14.76
N SER A 9 -2.13 -12.58 -14.82
CA SER A 9 -2.04 -11.81 -16.07
C SER A 9 -1.28 -12.63 -17.10
N ALA A 10 -1.93 -12.91 -18.23
CA ALA A 10 -1.33 -13.69 -19.32
C ALA A 10 -0.08 -12.98 -19.87
N TRP A 11 -0.12 -11.65 -19.91
CA TRP A 11 1.04 -10.86 -20.29
C TRP A 11 2.22 -11.06 -19.33
N ILE A 12 2.01 -10.94 -18.02
CA ILE A 12 3.11 -11.12 -17.05
C ILE A 12 3.68 -12.54 -17.13
N SER A 13 2.84 -13.57 -17.24
CA SER A 13 3.30 -14.97 -17.36
C SER A 13 4.15 -15.21 -18.60
N SER A 14 3.99 -14.39 -19.65
CA SER A 14 4.78 -14.47 -20.88
C SER A 14 6.14 -13.76 -20.79
N LEU A 15 6.33 -12.88 -19.80
CA LEU A 15 7.57 -12.12 -19.65
C LEU A 15 8.73 -13.01 -19.22
N LYS A 16 9.86 -12.86 -19.91
CA LYS A 16 11.14 -13.47 -19.55
C LYS A 16 12.19 -12.38 -19.45
N LEU A 17 12.48 -11.95 -18.22
CA LEU A 17 13.57 -11.00 -17.98
C LEU A 17 14.92 -11.70 -18.17
N LYS A 18 15.86 -10.98 -18.76
CA LYS A 18 17.25 -11.40 -18.94
C LYS A 18 18.01 -11.38 -17.61
N LYS A 19 17.65 -10.44 -16.73
CA LYS A 19 18.23 -10.33 -15.38
C LYS A 19 17.34 -10.99 -14.34
N ASN A 20 17.97 -11.52 -13.30
CA ASN A 20 17.29 -12.13 -12.17
C ASN A 20 16.92 -11.06 -11.13
N LEU A 21 15.71 -11.17 -10.59
CA LEU A 21 15.27 -10.34 -9.47
C LEU A 21 16.12 -10.64 -8.23
N PRO A 22 16.69 -9.61 -7.56
CA PRO A 22 17.41 -9.78 -6.31
C PRO A 22 16.55 -10.40 -5.21
N PHE A 23 17.14 -11.24 -4.36
CA PHE A 23 16.43 -11.91 -3.27
C PHE A 23 15.86 -10.92 -2.25
N GLU A 24 16.58 -9.82 -1.99
CA GLU A 24 16.24 -8.77 -1.04
C GLU A 24 14.89 -8.11 -1.35
N ASP A 25 14.49 -8.09 -2.62
CA ASP A 25 13.21 -7.54 -3.03
C ASP A 25 12.03 -8.39 -2.52
N GLY A 26 12.27 -9.68 -2.25
CA GLY A 26 11.30 -10.57 -1.63
C GLY A 26 10.91 -10.18 -0.20
N PHE A 27 11.74 -9.42 0.52
CA PHE A 27 11.44 -8.91 1.86
C PHE A 27 10.24 -7.95 1.86
N PHE A 28 10.03 -7.22 0.76
CA PHE A 28 8.94 -6.25 0.66
C PHE A 28 7.56 -6.90 0.45
N ASN A 29 7.49 -8.20 0.14
CA ASN A 29 6.22 -8.91 -0.02
C ASN A 29 5.33 -8.84 1.23
N SER A 30 5.91 -9.06 2.43
CA SER A 30 5.14 -8.95 3.67
C SER A 30 4.66 -7.52 3.90
N ILE A 31 5.51 -6.53 3.64
CA ILE A 31 5.20 -5.11 3.79
C ILE A 31 4.02 -4.70 2.89
N TYR A 32 4.06 -5.03 1.60
CA TYR A 32 2.96 -4.71 0.68
C TYR A 32 1.67 -5.44 1.04
N ARG A 33 1.75 -6.67 1.52
CA ARG A 33 0.58 -7.41 2.01
C ARG A 33 -0.03 -6.77 3.25
N ASP A 34 0.81 -6.28 4.17
CA ASP A 34 0.37 -5.72 5.45
C ASP A 34 -0.05 -4.24 5.33
N VAL A 35 0.43 -3.52 4.30
CA VAL A 35 0.14 -2.09 4.07
C VAL A 35 -0.81 -1.86 2.90
N LEU A 36 -0.76 -2.58 1.79
CA LEU A 36 -1.65 -2.29 0.65
C LEU A 36 -2.79 -3.27 0.53
N LEU A 37 -2.48 -4.56 0.63
CA LEU A 37 -3.42 -5.65 0.27
C LEU A 37 -4.10 -6.27 1.48
N ARG A 38 -4.18 -5.50 2.57
CA ARG A 38 -4.38 -5.95 3.95
C ARG A 38 -5.51 -6.98 4.07
N ASN A 39 -5.11 -8.22 4.33
CA ASN A 39 -5.99 -9.39 4.46
C ASN A 39 -7.04 -9.55 3.35
N VAL A 40 -6.66 -10.40 2.40
CA VAL A 40 -7.56 -11.32 1.73
C VAL A 40 -8.67 -10.70 0.87
N GLU A 41 -8.90 -9.39 0.77
CA GLU A 41 -10.02 -8.87 -0.08
C GLU A 41 -9.99 -9.33 -1.56
N PHE A 42 -8.84 -9.77 -2.09
CA PHE A 42 -8.76 -10.48 -3.37
C PHE A 42 -9.40 -11.88 -3.40
N CYS A 43 -9.84 -12.39 -2.26
CA CYS A 43 -10.52 -13.66 -2.10
C CYS A 43 -11.43 -13.70 -0.86
N LYS A 44 -12.38 -14.63 -0.86
CA LYS A 44 -13.26 -14.84 0.28
C LYS A 44 -12.59 -15.83 1.23
N VAL A 45 -12.24 -15.43 2.46
CA VAL A 45 -11.83 -16.41 3.50
C VAL A 45 -13.08 -17.01 4.12
N ILE A 46 -13.16 -18.34 4.12
CA ILE A 46 -14.16 -19.07 4.90
C ILE A 46 -13.46 -20.07 5.85
N THR A 47 -12.29 -20.58 5.46
CA THR A 47 -11.52 -21.61 6.19
C THR A 47 -10.04 -21.24 6.39
N ILE A 48 -9.29 -22.07 7.12
CA ILE A 48 -7.83 -21.91 7.32
C ILE A 48 -7.08 -22.18 6.01
N GLU A 49 -7.52 -23.17 5.25
CA GLU A 49 -6.98 -23.52 3.94
C GLU A 49 -7.18 -22.39 2.93
N ASP A 50 -8.37 -21.76 2.93
CA ASP A 50 -8.62 -20.56 2.11
C ASP A 50 -7.64 -19.44 2.47
N ARG A 51 -7.35 -19.26 3.76
CA ARG A 51 -6.38 -18.26 4.22
C ARG A 51 -4.97 -18.55 3.69
N ALA A 52 -4.51 -19.79 3.77
CA ALA A 52 -3.20 -20.18 3.23
C ALA A 52 -3.14 -19.98 1.70
N SER A 53 -4.18 -20.39 0.98
CA SER A 53 -4.30 -20.19 -0.47
C SER A 53 -4.31 -18.71 -0.84
N CYS A 54 -5.08 -17.90 -0.11
CA CYS A 54 -5.16 -16.45 -0.29
C CYS A 54 -3.80 -15.78 -0.08
N ILE A 55 -3.10 -16.10 1.01
CA ILE A 55 -1.76 -15.56 1.27
C ILE A 55 -0.82 -15.91 0.11
N ARG A 56 -0.86 -17.15 -0.39
CA ARG A 56 -0.04 -17.59 -1.52
C ARG A 56 -0.36 -16.79 -2.79
N MET A 57 -1.62 -16.58 -3.12
CA MET A 57 -2.04 -15.81 -4.31
C MET A 57 -1.66 -14.33 -4.19
N THR A 58 -1.88 -13.73 -3.01
CA THR A 58 -1.47 -12.35 -2.75
C THR A 58 0.05 -12.19 -2.86
N ASN A 59 0.83 -13.11 -2.33
CA ASN A 59 2.29 -13.08 -2.47
C ASN A 59 2.72 -13.20 -3.93
N ARG A 60 2.06 -14.05 -4.72
CA ARG A 60 2.35 -14.17 -6.16
C ARG A 60 2.04 -12.87 -6.89
N PHE A 61 0.90 -12.25 -6.63
CA PHE A 61 0.51 -10.96 -7.20
C PHE A 61 1.54 -9.85 -6.87
N ILE A 62 1.96 -9.75 -5.61
CA ILE A 62 2.98 -8.76 -5.21
C ILE A 62 4.32 -9.06 -5.89
N HIS A 63 4.75 -10.33 -5.88
CA HIS A 63 5.99 -10.74 -6.54
C HIS A 63 6.00 -10.38 -8.03
N GLN A 64 4.88 -10.58 -8.72
CA GLN A 64 4.74 -10.18 -10.12
C GLN A 64 4.89 -8.66 -10.32
N ALA A 65 4.31 -7.85 -9.45
CA ALA A 65 4.47 -6.40 -9.50
C ALA A 65 5.93 -5.98 -9.26
N ILE A 66 6.61 -6.59 -8.28
CA ILE A 66 8.03 -6.36 -8.00
C ILE A 66 8.89 -6.78 -9.21
N PHE A 67 8.63 -7.96 -9.78
CA PHE A 67 9.32 -8.47 -10.96
C PHE A 67 9.18 -7.53 -12.17
N VAL A 68 7.98 -7.04 -12.43
CA VAL A 68 7.70 -6.05 -13.49
C VAL A 68 8.44 -4.74 -13.21
N ALA A 69 8.43 -4.24 -11.97
CA ALA A 69 9.15 -3.03 -11.61
C ALA A 69 10.67 -3.18 -11.84
N PHE A 70 11.23 -4.34 -11.53
CA PHE A 70 12.62 -4.67 -11.83
C PHE A 70 12.90 -4.74 -13.33
N GLY A 71 11.98 -5.30 -14.13
CA GLY A 71 12.07 -5.27 -15.59
C GLY A 71 12.08 -3.86 -16.15
N ILE A 72 11.25 -2.96 -15.61
CA ILE A 72 11.26 -1.53 -15.98
C ILE A 72 12.60 -0.88 -15.62
N ASP A 73 13.10 -1.15 -14.43
CA ASP A 73 14.37 -0.59 -13.96
C ASP A 73 15.55 -0.97 -14.86
N ASN A 74 15.52 -2.20 -15.38
CA ASN A 74 16.51 -2.72 -16.32
C ASN A 74 16.21 -2.41 -17.79
N ARG A 75 15.17 -1.62 -18.08
CA ARG A 75 14.72 -1.25 -19.45
C ARG A 75 14.32 -2.46 -20.30
N GLU A 76 13.90 -3.54 -19.66
CA GLU A 76 13.41 -4.77 -20.31
C GLU A 76 11.89 -4.76 -20.49
N VAL A 77 11.20 -3.94 -19.70
CA VAL A 77 9.75 -3.71 -19.78
C VAL A 77 9.51 -2.21 -19.91
N SER A 78 8.65 -1.79 -20.85
CA SER A 78 8.27 -0.39 -20.94
C SER A 78 7.08 -0.08 -20.02
N VAL A 79 7.07 1.11 -19.42
CA VAL A 79 5.94 1.56 -18.57
C VAL A 79 4.64 1.65 -19.39
N LYS A 80 4.74 1.98 -20.68
CA LYS A 80 3.57 2.06 -21.58
C LYS A 80 2.94 0.68 -21.80
N ASP A 81 3.77 -0.34 -22.07
CA ASP A 81 3.30 -1.71 -22.26
C ASP A 81 2.69 -2.25 -20.97
N LEU A 82 3.31 -1.96 -19.82
CA LEU A 82 2.75 -2.30 -18.52
C LEU A 82 1.32 -1.77 -18.36
N ILE A 83 1.11 -0.46 -18.56
CA ILE A 83 -0.20 0.17 -18.36
C ILE A 83 -1.26 -0.45 -19.28
N ASN A 84 -0.92 -0.63 -20.56
CA ASN A 84 -1.86 -1.16 -21.55
C ASN A 84 -2.26 -2.61 -21.24
N ASN A 85 -1.30 -3.46 -20.89
CA ASN A 85 -1.58 -4.88 -20.65
C ASN A 85 -2.33 -5.09 -19.33
N ILE A 86 -1.97 -4.37 -18.27
CA ILE A 86 -2.63 -4.52 -16.96
C ILE A 86 -4.09 -4.06 -17.00
N LYS A 87 -4.40 -2.98 -17.76
CA LYS A 87 -5.78 -2.55 -17.99
C LYS A 87 -6.65 -3.61 -18.68
N ASN A 88 -6.04 -4.45 -19.52
CA ASN A 88 -6.75 -5.52 -20.21
C ASN A 88 -6.88 -6.78 -19.35
N ASP A 89 -5.88 -7.08 -18.52
CA ASP A 89 -5.81 -8.32 -17.77
C ASP A 89 -6.51 -8.25 -16.41
N TYR A 90 -6.57 -7.07 -15.78
CA TYR A 90 -7.07 -6.88 -14.42
C TYR A 90 -8.30 -5.99 -14.34
N ASP A 91 -9.15 -6.27 -13.35
CA ASP A 91 -10.21 -5.34 -12.94
C ASP A 91 -9.61 -4.07 -12.31
N LEU A 92 -10.43 -3.03 -12.17
CA LEU A 92 -9.97 -1.71 -11.70
C LEU A 92 -9.32 -1.73 -10.30
N GLU A 93 -9.64 -2.70 -9.44
CA GLU A 93 -9.06 -2.78 -8.10
C GLU A 93 -7.68 -3.43 -8.16
N LYS A 94 -7.56 -4.57 -8.86
CA LYS A 94 -6.28 -5.23 -9.11
C LYS A 94 -5.34 -4.34 -9.92
N GLU A 95 -5.82 -3.67 -10.96
CA GLU A 95 -5.06 -2.68 -11.72
C GLU A 95 -4.46 -1.64 -10.77
N TYR A 96 -5.30 -1.03 -9.93
CA TYR A 96 -4.87 -0.01 -8.98
C TYR A 96 -3.74 -0.52 -8.08
N TYR A 97 -3.96 -1.64 -7.39
CA TYR A 97 -2.96 -2.17 -6.46
C TYR A 97 -1.69 -2.64 -7.16
N PHE A 98 -1.80 -3.22 -8.36
CA PHE A 98 -0.65 -3.68 -9.12
C PHE A 98 0.22 -2.49 -9.54
N LEU A 99 -0.38 -1.49 -10.18
CA LEU A 99 0.33 -0.27 -10.58
C LEU A 99 0.89 0.48 -9.38
N TYR A 100 0.21 0.42 -8.23
CA TYR A 100 0.67 1.05 -7.00
C TYR A 100 1.95 0.39 -6.46
N ILE A 101 2.00 -0.94 -6.41
CA ILE A 101 3.21 -1.67 -5.97
C ILE A 101 4.36 -1.36 -6.93
N VAL A 102 4.13 -1.39 -8.25
CA VAL A 102 5.16 -1.04 -9.23
C VAL A 102 5.64 0.40 -9.02
N TYR A 103 4.74 1.35 -8.80
CA TYR A 103 5.08 2.74 -8.50
C TYR A 103 5.99 2.88 -7.28
N GLN A 104 5.66 2.21 -6.17
CA GLN A 104 6.48 2.24 -4.95
C GLN A 104 7.86 1.64 -5.16
N GLU A 105 7.94 0.52 -5.89
CA GLU A 105 9.22 -0.10 -6.24
C GLU A 105 10.09 0.80 -7.13
N LEU A 106 9.49 1.49 -8.10
CA LEU A 106 10.22 2.45 -8.93
C LEU A 106 10.70 3.65 -8.12
N ILE A 107 9.93 4.14 -7.13
CA ILE A 107 10.40 5.17 -6.21
C ILE A 107 11.61 4.69 -5.41
N ARG A 108 11.54 3.48 -4.84
CA ARG A 108 12.63 2.90 -4.05
C ARG A 108 13.93 2.78 -4.86
N ARG A 109 13.82 2.58 -6.17
CA ARG A 109 14.94 2.49 -7.13
C ARG A 109 15.36 3.83 -7.73
N ASN A 110 14.75 4.94 -7.33
CA ASN A 110 14.95 6.27 -7.92
C ASN A 110 14.72 6.31 -9.44
N ASN A 111 13.77 5.50 -9.93
CA ASN A 111 13.48 5.38 -11.35
C ASN A 111 12.46 6.45 -11.81
N PRO A 112 12.74 7.20 -12.90
CA PRO A 112 11.86 8.27 -13.39
C PRO A 112 10.51 7.77 -13.92
N GLY A 113 10.40 6.48 -14.26
CA GLY A 113 9.15 5.83 -14.68
C GLY A 113 8.02 5.92 -13.64
N SER A 114 8.38 6.11 -12.36
CA SER A 114 7.43 6.34 -11.26
C SER A 114 6.49 7.53 -11.53
N LYS A 115 6.95 8.59 -12.21
CA LYS A 115 6.14 9.77 -12.53
C LYS A 115 4.99 9.44 -13.49
N ASN A 116 5.22 8.53 -14.43
CA ASN A 116 4.19 8.13 -15.39
C ASN A 116 3.14 7.25 -14.72
N LEU A 117 3.56 6.30 -13.87
CA LEU A 117 2.64 5.47 -13.10
C LEU A 117 1.81 6.28 -12.11
N LEU A 118 2.39 7.31 -11.47
CA LEU A 118 1.64 8.20 -10.59
C LEU A 118 0.49 8.90 -11.32
N LYS A 119 0.69 9.31 -12.57
CA LYS A 119 -0.37 9.91 -13.39
C LYS A 119 -1.50 8.92 -13.63
N GLU A 120 -1.18 7.68 -13.98
CA GLU A 120 -2.19 6.62 -14.19
C GLU A 120 -2.94 6.28 -12.90
N LEU A 121 -2.24 6.16 -11.76
CA LEU A 121 -2.85 5.86 -10.47
C LEU A 121 -3.87 6.93 -10.05
N ARG A 122 -3.62 8.19 -10.37
CA ARG A 122 -4.57 9.28 -10.15
C ARG A 122 -5.83 9.15 -11.01
N VAL A 123 -5.75 8.48 -12.17
CA VAL A 123 -6.89 8.18 -13.06
C VAL A 123 -7.74 7.01 -12.54
N CYS A 124 -7.14 6.01 -11.88
CA CYS A 124 -7.85 4.86 -11.29
C CYS A 124 -8.88 5.23 -10.19
N LYS A 125 -8.93 6.52 -9.82
CA LYS A 125 -9.79 7.17 -8.82
C LYS A 125 -9.50 6.74 -7.39
N PHE A 126 -9.72 7.67 -6.48
CA PHE A 126 -9.69 7.48 -5.05
C PHE A 126 -10.95 6.67 -4.63
N LYS A 127 -10.76 5.42 -4.20
CA LYS A 127 -11.86 4.46 -3.91
C LYS A 127 -12.16 4.35 -2.41
N GLU A 128 -13.39 3.96 -2.09
CA GLU A 128 -13.77 3.58 -0.73
C GLU A 128 -13.02 2.30 -0.27
N PRO A 129 -12.79 2.11 1.04
CA PRO A 129 -13.16 3.01 2.14
C PRO A 129 -12.22 4.22 2.30
N PHE A 130 -11.08 4.24 1.61
CA PHE A 130 -10.07 5.28 1.75
C PHE A 130 -10.61 6.65 1.36
N LYS A 131 -11.50 6.70 0.37
CA LYS A 131 -12.12 7.93 -0.13
C LYS A 131 -12.84 8.73 0.97
N SER A 132 -13.50 8.04 1.89
CA SER A 132 -14.18 8.69 3.02
C SER A 132 -13.25 9.17 4.14
N LEU A 133 -11.94 8.96 4.04
CA LEU A 133 -10.98 9.18 5.13
C LEU A 133 -9.91 10.23 4.84
N PHE A 134 -9.36 10.25 3.62
CA PHE A 134 -8.32 11.23 3.27
C PHE A 134 -8.89 12.38 2.46
N LYS A 135 -8.30 13.56 2.61
CA LYS A 135 -8.71 14.76 1.87
C LYS A 135 -8.63 14.58 0.35
N ASN A 136 -7.60 13.88 -0.10
CA ASN A 136 -7.34 13.63 -1.50
C ASN A 136 -6.41 12.42 -1.69
N PHE A 137 -6.19 12.06 -2.95
CA PHE A 137 -5.34 10.94 -3.32
C PHE A 137 -3.90 11.09 -2.83
N ASP A 138 -3.32 12.29 -2.93
CA ASP A 138 -1.94 12.53 -2.50
C ASP A 138 -1.79 12.38 -0.98
N SER A 139 -2.83 12.73 -0.21
CA SER A 139 -2.86 12.52 1.25
C SER A 139 -2.86 11.04 1.60
N LYS A 140 -3.59 10.23 0.83
CA LYS A 140 -3.55 8.76 0.95
C LYS A 140 -2.17 8.19 0.59
N LEU A 141 -1.54 8.70 -0.47
CA LEU A 141 -0.17 8.31 -0.83
C LEU A 141 0.83 8.62 0.27
N ALA A 142 0.75 9.82 0.85
CA ALA A 142 1.61 10.22 1.96
C ALA A 142 1.39 9.33 3.18
N TRP A 143 0.13 8.99 3.48
CA TRP A 143 -0.20 8.06 4.56
C TRP A 143 0.40 6.67 4.34
N ASP A 144 0.21 6.06 3.16
CA ASP A 144 0.80 4.76 2.85
C ASP A 144 2.32 4.79 2.90
N PHE A 145 2.93 5.88 2.44
CA PHE A 145 4.38 6.06 2.51
C PHE A 145 4.89 6.00 3.96
N LEU A 146 4.23 6.75 4.87
CA LEU A 146 4.55 6.68 6.30
C LEU A 146 4.44 5.25 6.82
N LEU A 147 3.38 4.54 6.46
CA LEU A 147 3.17 3.17 6.90
C LEU A 147 4.22 2.20 6.38
N PHE A 148 4.71 2.38 5.16
CA PHE A 148 5.81 1.57 4.63
C PHE A 148 7.11 1.76 5.42
N ASP A 149 7.46 3.01 5.73
CA ASP A 149 8.62 3.31 6.57
C ASP A 149 8.44 2.73 7.99
N LEU A 150 7.21 2.74 8.52
CA LEU A 150 6.87 2.24 9.85
C LEU A 150 6.63 0.74 9.91
N ALA A 151 6.45 0.04 8.79
CA ALA A 151 6.11 -1.39 8.77
C ALA A 151 7.12 -2.24 9.54
N ARG A 152 8.39 -1.83 9.55
CA ARG A 152 9.48 -2.49 10.31
C ARG A 152 9.39 -2.31 11.82
N GLN A 153 8.63 -1.31 12.30
CA GLN A 153 8.44 -1.03 13.73
C GLN A 153 7.28 -1.82 14.35
N GLY A 154 6.51 -2.54 13.54
CA GLY A 154 5.25 -3.15 13.97
C GLY A 154 4.17 -2.10 14.16
N LEU A 155 3.24 -2.00 13.22
CA LEU A 155 2.12 -1.07 13.31
C LEU A 155 1.24 -1.43 14.52
N ASN A 156 1.04 -0.48 15.43
CA ASN A 156 0.30 -0.69 16.66
C ASN A 156 -0.59 0.53 16.97
N GLU A 157 -1.45 0.42 17.98
CA GLU A 157 -2.35 1.51 18.38
C GLU A 157 -1.63 2.83 18.67
N ASP A 158 -0.48 2.80 19.35
CA ASP A 158 0.23 4.01 19.75
C ASP A 158 0.77 4.79 18.53
N VAL A 159 1.23 4.07 17.49
CA VAL A 159 1.59 4.65 16.19
C VAL A 159 0.38 5.34 15.55
N PHE A 160 -0.77 4.66 15.51
CA PHE A 160 -1.99 5.23 14.92
C PHE A 160 -2.57 6.38 15.74
N LYS A 161 -2.40 6.39 17.07
CA LYS A 161 -2.73 7.53 17.94
C LYS A 161 -1.91 8.76 17.57
N GLU A 162 -0.60 8.59 17.45
CA GLU A 162 0.28 9.70 17.07
C GLU A 162 -0.03 10.21 15.66
N MET A 163 -0.21 9.31 14.69
CA MET A 163 -0.59 9.68 13.32
C MET A 163 -1.93 10.43 13.27
N TRP A 164 -2.94 10.02 14.04
CA TRP A 164 -4.20 10.76 14.15
C TRP A 164 -3.97 12.20 14.64
N PHE A 165 -3.33 12.37 15.80
CA PHE A 165 -3.16 13.70 16.39
C PHE A 165 -2.32 14.62 15.51
N ARG A 166 -1.30 14.07 14.83
CA ARG A 166 -0.40 14.82 13.96
C ARG A 166 -1.05 15.18 12.63
N TYR A 167 -1.81 14.27 12.02
CA TYR A 167 -2.25 14.41 10.62
C TYR A 167 -3.76 14.57 10.41
N LYS A 168 -4.57 14.62 11.49
CA LYS A 168 -6.03 14.86 11.37
C LYS A 168 -6.37 16.11 10.56
N ASN A 169 -5.52 17.14 10.59
CA ASN A 169 -5.75 18.39 9.89
C ASN A 169 -5.07 18.47 8.53
N SER A 170 -4.01 17.69 8.27
CA SER A 170 -3.24 17.78 7.02
C SER A 170 -3.63 16.70 6.02
N LEU A 171 -3.84 15.45 6.47
CA LEU A 171 -4.07 14.30 5.59
C LEU A 171 -5.51 13.78 5.62
N LEU A 172 -6.19 13.88 6.78
CA LEU A 172 -7.49 13.25 7.01
C LEU A 172 -8.66 14.23 6.81
N ASP A 173 -9.82 13.68 6.45
CA ASP A 173 -11.11 14.37 6.28
C ASP A 173 -12.25 13.57 6.95
N CYS A 174 -11.99 13.05 8.15
CA CYS A 174 -12.95 12.24 8.89
C CYS A 174 -12.93 12.56 10.38
N GLN A 175 -13.99 12.12 11.07
CA GLN A 175 -14.07 12.17 12.53
C GLN A 175 -13.32 10.98 13.15
N LEU A 176 -12.95 11.13 14.43
CA LEU A 176 -12.14 10.14 15.16
C LEU A 176 -12.77 8.74 15.11
N ASN A 177 -14.08 8.61 15.32
CA ASN A 177 -14.77 7.32 15.28
C ASN A 177 -14.57 6.56 13.95
N LYS A 178 -14.72 7.25 12.81
CA LYS A 178 -14.48 6.66 11.48
C LYS A 178 -13.02 6.27 11.28
N TYR A 179 -12.10 7.10 11.76
CA TYR A 179 -10.68 6.78 11.72
C TYR A 179 -10.35 5.52 12.53
N LEU A 180 -10.89 5.39 13.75
CA LEU A 180 -10.70 4.22 14.59
C LEU A 180 -11.25 2.96 13.95
N GLU A 181 -12.49 3.01 13.47
CA GLU A 181 -13.12 1.91 12.75
C GLU A 181 -12.24 1.45 11.59
N PHE A 182 -11.76 2.40 10.78
CA PHE A 182 -10.83 2.11 9.69
C PHE A 182 -9.52 1.49 10.17
N VAL A 183 -8.87 2.04 11.20
CA VAL A 183 -7.60 1.52 11.73
C VAL A 183 -7.76 0.09 12.24
N PHE A 184 -8.78 -0.16 13.06
CA PHE A 184 -9.03 -1.49 13.61
C PHE A 184 -9.41 -2.48 12.52
N LYS A 185 -10.27 -2.08 11.58
CA LYS A 185 -10.69 -2.95 10.49
C LYS A 185 -9.56 -3.26 9.52
N GLN A 186 -8.79 -2.26 9.12
CA GLN A 186 -7.83 -2.37 8.03
C GLN A 186 -6.44 -2.79 8.49
N TYR A 187 -5.99 -2.36 9.68
CA TYR A 187 -4.59 -2.51 10.09
C TYR A 187 -4.42 -3.43 11.29
N LEU A 188 -5.10 -3.14 12.39
CA LEU A 188 -4.90 -3.86 13.64
C LEU A 188 -5.66 -5.19 13.68
N LYS A 189 -6.73 -5.32 12.88
CA LYS A 189 -7.58 -6.51 12.75
C LYS A 189 -8.14 -6.99 14.09
N GLU A 190 -8.29 -6.06 15.04
CA GLU A 190 -8.93 -6.31 16.32
C GLU A 190 -10.45 -6.18 16.16
N ALA A 191 -11.22 -6.94 16.93
CA ALA A 191 -12.65 -6.68 17.07
C ALA A 191 -12.84 -5.25 17.56
N GLU A 192 -13.90 -4.55 17.12
CA GLU A 192 -14.25 -3.19 17.53
C GLU A 192 -14.40 -3.08 19.05
N GLN A 193 -13.29 -3.00 19.77
CA GLN A 193 -13.28 -2.63 21.17
C GLN A 193 -13.24 -1.12 21.19
N LYS A 194 -14.26 -0.51 21.81
CA LYS A 194 -14.28 0.92 22.16
C LYS A 194 -13.10 1.19 23.10
N LYS A 195 -11.92 1.38 22.54
CA LYS A 195 -10.74 1.81 23.27
C LYS A 195 -10.65 3.32 23.15
N ASP A 196 -10.49 3.98 24.29
CA ASP A 196 -10.31 5.42 24.33
C ASP A 196 -9.00 5.81 23.63
N PHE A 197 -9.11 6.64 22.59
CA PHE A 197 -7.98 7.28 21.93
C PHE A 197 -7.56 8.52 22.71
N THR A 198 -7.16 8.33 23.96
CA THR A 198 -6.68 9.39 24.83
C THR A 198 -5.16 9.59 24.71
N LYS A 199 -4.74 10.84 24.88
CA LYS A 199 -3.36 11.29 24.65
C LYS A 199 -2.48 10.91 25.85
N SER A 200 -1.55 9.97 25.71
CA SER A 200 -0.48 9.74 26.71
C SER A 200 0.80 10.44 26.28
N LYS A 201 1.38 11.30 27.13
CA LYS A 201 2.51 12.16 26.73
C LYS A 201 3.84 11.41 26.49
N GLU A 202 4.07 10.29 27.17
CA GLU A 202 5.39 9.62 27.18
C GLU A 202 5.69 8.84 25.91
N LYS A 203 4.72 8.09 25.36
CA LYS A 203 4.92 7.30 24.13
C LYS A 203 4.95 8.15 22.85
N GLN A 204 4.38 9.36 22.89
CA GLN A 204 4.28 10.24 21.73
C GLN A 204 5.64 10.78 21.26
N GLY A 205 6.56 11.10 22.17
CA GLY A 205 7.86 11.66 21.81
C GLY A 205 8.68 10.73 20.90
N VAL A 206 8.67 9.42 21.16
CA VAL A 206 9.39 8.43 20.36
C VAL A 206 8.77 8.31 18.96
N TYR A 207 7.45 8.15 18.87
CA TYR A 207 6.77 8.00 17.58
C TYR A 207 6.78 9.28 16.75
N SER A 208 6.75 10.46 17.36
CA SER A 208 6.88 11.71 16.63
C SER A 208 8.24 11.83 15.93
N LEU A 209 9.34 11.48 16.61
CA LEU A 209 10.67 11.45 16.00
C LEU A 209 10.80 10.40 14.89
N ILE A 210 10.13 9.25 15.02
CA ILE A 210 10.10 8.25 13.96
C ILE A 210 9.34 8.79 12.74
N LEU A 211 8.18 9.41 12.95
CA LEU A 211 7.37 10.00 11.89
C LEU A 211 8.11 11.13 11.16
N GLU A 212 8.77 12.04 11.87
CA GLU A 212 9.60 13.08 11.24
C GLU A 212 10.68 12.53 10.31
N ARG A 213 11.30 11.40 10.70
CA ARG A 213 12.31 10.77 9.85
C ARG A 213 11.69 10.17 8.59
N ALA A 214 10.48 9.60 8.68
CA ALA A 214 9.74 9.11 7.53
C ALA A 214 9.31 10.27 6.61
N GLU A 215 8.71 11.33 7.15
CA GLU A 215 8.29 12.52 6.39
C GLU A 215 9.44 13.10 5.54
N ARG A 216 10.65 13.18 6.10
CA ARG A 216 11.84 13.71 5.41
C ARG A 216 12.21 12.93 4.14
N ARG A 217 11.82 11.65 4.05
CA ARG A 217 12.08 10.77 2.90
C ARG A 217 10.99 10.87 1.83
N TYR A 218 9.82 11.38 2.17
CA TYR A 218 8.74 11.54 1.20
C TYR A 218 9.06 12.63 0.18
N LEU A 219 8.62 12.43 -1.05
CA LEU A 219 8.92 13.33 -2.17
C LEU A 219 8.25 14.69 -2.04
N ASN A 220 7.00 14.74 -1.54
CA ASN A 220 6.24 15.99 -1.40
C ASN A 220 6.08 16.37 0.08
N LYS A 221 7.10 17.00 0.65
CA LYS A 221 7.15 17.35 2.07
C LYS A 221 6.05 18.34 2.49
N GLU A 222 5.60 19.19 1.57
CA GLU A 222 4.58 20.20 1.84
C GLU A 222 3.25 19.60 2.29
N ILE A 223 2.97 18.34 1.92
CA ILE A 223 1.74 17.67 2.32
C ILE A 223 1.63 17.42 3.83
N PHE A 224 2.77 17.43 4.54
CA PHE A 224 2.83 17.26 5.99
C PHE A 224 2.83 18.60 6.72
N ASN A 225 2.94 19.73 6.00
CA ASN A 225 2.91 21.04 6.64
C ASN A 225 1.53 21.29 7.23
N ILE A 226 1.52 21.51 8.53
CA ILE A 226 0.33 21.79 9.32
C ILE A 226 -0.10 23.22 8.97
N VAL A 227 -1.34 23.38 8.49
CA VAL A 227 -2.05 24.68 8.55
C VAL A 227 -2.72 24.78 9.92
#